data_AF-A0A1C5VRB1-F1
#
_entry.id   AF-A0A1C5VRB1-F1
#
_cell.length_a   1.000
_cell.length_b   1.000
_cell.length_c   1.000
_cell.angle_alpha   90.00
_cell.angle_beta   90.00
_cell.angle_gamma   90.00
#
_symmetry.space_group_name_H-M   'P 1'
#
loop_
_entity.id
_entity.type
_entity.pdbx_description
1 polymer ?
#
loop_
_entity_poly.entity_id
_entity_poly.type
_entity_poly.pdbx_seq_one_letter_code
_entity_poly.pdbx_strand_id
1 'polypeptide(L)'
;MKKKILIMAMIAAMSVTALAGCGSDADTSSDTTTSNVTTTSDNTTSSDTVIDDETFAQLQDIYSNLVKLHTTVADAVNDGTIEADAETVDLLNQAADVIKEIGEIEQTDFTDEDEALQLVDSMSKIADGLAAVAGVDAE
;
A
#
# COMPACT_ATOMS: atom_id res chain seq x y z
N MET A 1 -21.09 3.83 13.24
CA MET A 1 -21.02 4.91 12.24
C MET A 1 -19.81 4.56 11.39
N LYS A 2 -19.99 4.25 10.11
CA LYS A 2 -18.90 3.75 9.25
C LYS A 2 -17.85 4.85 9.09
N LYS A 3 -16.67 4.64 9.67
CA LYS A 3 -15.52 5.54 9.52
C LYS A 3 -15.04 5.37 8.07
N LYS A 4 -14.88 6.48 7.35
CA LYS A 4 -14.36 6.45 5.97
C LYS A 4 -12.86 6.69 6.08
N ILE A 5 -12.05 5.68 5.77
CA ILE A 5 -10.59 5.80 5.74
C ILE A 5 -10.24 6.69 4.55
N LEU A 6 -9.48 7.76 4.77
CA LEU A 6 -9.13 8.72 3.73
C LEU A 6 -7.70 8.44 3.26
N ILE A 7 -7.53 7.44 2.38
CA ILE A 7 -6.22 7.10 1.83
C ILE A 7 -5.73 8.25 0.92
N MET A 8 -4.79 9.03 1.44
CA MET A 8 -4.19 10.20 0.81
C MET A 8 -3.05 9.77 -0.12
N ALA A 9 -3.37 9.33 -1.33
CA ALA A 9 -2.36 8.93 -2.33
C ALA A 9 -1.61 10.15 -2.90
N MET A 10 -0.48 10.53 -2.29
CA MET A 10 0.40 11.59 -2.80
C MET A 10 1.58 10.97 -3.56
N ILE A 11 1.35 10.58 -4.81
CA ILE A 11 2.39 10.09 -5.73
C ILE A 11 3.05 11.31 -6.38
N ALA A 12 4.26 11.65 -5.94
CA ALA A 12 5.13 12.60 -6.62
C ALA A 12 5.64 11.99 -7.93
N ALA A 13 5.07 12.45 -9.05
CA ALA A 13 5.47 12.03 -10.40
C ALA A 13 6.91 12.50 -10.72
N MET A 14 7.89 11.63 -10.58
CA MET A 14 9.20 11.82 -11.21
C MET A 14 9.13 11.35 -12.67
N SER A 15 9.12 12.33 -13.57
CA SER A 15 9.07 12.21 -15.02
C SER A 15 10.25 11.41 -15.58
N VAL A 16 9.96 10.28 -16.23
CA VAL A 16 10.94 9.58 -17.07
C VAL A 16 10.73 9.91 -18.54
N THR A 17 11.78 10.48 -19.10
CA THR A 17 12.00 10.88 -20.49
C THR A 17 11.60 9.81 -21.50
N ALA A 18 10.68 10.13 -22.41
CA ALA A 18 10.34 9.28 -23.55
C ALA A 18 11.49 9.26 -24.56
N LEU A 19 12.13 8.09 -24.74
CA LEU A 19 13.11 7.83 -25.79
C LEU A 19 12.63 6.64 -26.65
N ALA A 20 12.20 6.99 -27.86
CA ALA A 20 12.24 6.26 -29.14
C ALA A 20 11.95 4.74 -29.22
N GLY A 21 11.11 4.39 -30.20
CA GLY A 21 11.17 3.10 -30.93
C GLY A 21 9.78 2.59 -31.34
N CYS A 22 9.35 2.79 -32.60
CA CYS A 22 9.40 1.77 -33.66
C CYS A 22 8.52 0.55 -33.30
N GLY A 23 7.29 0.39 -33.78
CA GLY A 23 6.89 0.34 -35.20
C GLY A 23 6.73 -1.13 -35.61
N SER A 24 5.49 -1.59 -35.85
CA SER A 24 5.10 -2.60 -36.84
C SER A 24 3.61 -2.93 -36.76
N ASP A 25 2.92 -2.74 -37.89
CA ASP A 25 1.68 -3.37 -38.35
C ASP A 25 1.60 -4.89 -38.05
N ALA A 26 0.39 -5.38 -37.75
CA ALA A 26 -0.28 -6.43 -38.53
C ALA A 26 -1.60 -6.92 -37.87
N ASP A 27 -2.67 -6.76 -38.63
CA ASP A 27 -3.74 -7.73 -38.91
C ASP A 27 -4.74 -8.25 -37.83
N THR A 28 -6.01 -8.02 -38.21
CA THR A 28 -7.10 -9.01 -38.31
C THR A 28 -7.80 -9.52 -37.03
N SER A 29 -8.96 -8.90 -36.79
CA SER A 29 -10.29 -9.52 -36.61
C SER A 29 -10.40 -10.85 -35.86
N SER A 30 -11.08 -10.81 -34.71
CA SER A 30 -12.15 -11.76 -34.41
C SER A 30 -13.10 -11.18 -33.37
N ASP A 31 -14.27 -10.77 -33.86
CA ASP A 31 -15.50 -10.67 -33.08
C ASP A 31 -15.73 -11.98 -32.33
N THR A 32 -15.49 -11.97 -31.02
CA THR A 32 -15.98 -13.02 -30.13
C THR A 32 -17.07 -12.40 -29.28
N THR A 33 -18.31 -12.66 -29.66
CA THR A 33 -19.50 -12.44 -28.85
C THR A 33 -19.31 -13.21 -27.55
N THR A 34 -18.82 -12.50 -26.53
CA THR A 34 -18.68 -13.02 -25.17
C THR A 34 -20.08 -13.18 -24.62
N SER A 35 -20.57 -14.41 -24.63
CA SER A 35 -21.75 -14.79 -23.86
C SER A 35 -21.43 -14.53 -22.39
N ASN A 36 -22.20 -13.63 -21.79
CA ASN A 36 -22.17 -13.32 -20.38
C ASN A 36 -22.08 -14.61 -19.54
N VAL A 37 -20.89 -14.88 -19.03
CA VAL A 37 -20.70 -15.75 -17.89
C VAL A 37 -21.32 -15.00 -16.71
N THR A 38 -22.58 -15.33 -16.41
CA THR A 38 -23.15 -15.03 -15.10
C THR A 38 -22.55 -16.05 -14.16
N THR A 39 -21.35 -15.76 -13.65
CA THR A 39 -20.85 -16.40 -12.44
C THR A 39 -21.72 -15.86 -11.31
N THR A 40 -22.84 -16.53 -11.06
CA THR A 40 -23.45 -16.52 -9.73
C THR A 40 -22.43 -17.19 -8.82
N SER A 41 -21.51 -16.41 -8.26
CA SER A 41 -20.71 -16.86 -7.12
C SER A 41 -21.69 -17.12 -5.99
N ASP A 42 -21.75 -18.40 -5.63
CA ASP A 42 -22.58 -18.93 -4.58
C ASP A 42 -22.19 -18.25 -3.26
N ASN A 43 -23.15 -17.53 -2.73
CA ASN A 43 -23.08 -16.80 -1.48
C ASN A 43 -23.25 -17.79 -0.33
N THR A 44 -22.15 -18.27 0.26
CA THR A 44 -22.19 -18.86 1.61
C THR A 44 -20.83 -18.85 2.31
N THR A 45 -20.32 -17.65 2.63
CA THR A 45 -19.48 -17.48 3.81
C THR A 45 -20.01 -16.27 4.56
N SER A 46 -20.77 -16.51 5.63
CA SER A 46 -21.05 -15.50 6.65
C SER A 46 -19.76 -15.18 7.39
N SER A 47 -18.89 -14.41 6.76
CA SER A 47 -17.92 -13.58 7.46
C SER A 47 -18.47 -12.17 7.34
N ASP A 48 -18.79 -11.54 8.47
CA ASP A 48 -19.20 -10.12 8.55
C ASP A 48 -18.05 -9.18 8.10
N THR A 49 -16.91 -9.74 7.71
CA THR A 49 -15.70 -9.10 7.23
C THR A 49 -15.62 -9.22 5.72
N VAL A 50 -15.47 -8.08 5.06
CA VAL A 50 -15.34 -7.96 3.59
C VAL A 50 -13.94 -8.33 3.09
N ILE A 51 -12.99 -8.46 4.00
CA ILE A 51 -11.61 -8.85 3.73
C ILE A 51 -11.29 -10.21 4.33
N ASP A 52 -10.49 -10.99 3.59
CA ASP A 52 -10.00 -12.27 4.05
C ASP A 52 -8.96 -12.11 5.17
N ASP A 53 -8.90 -13.12 6.05
CA ASP A 53 -7.95 -13.17 7.16
C ASP A 53 -6.48 -13.11 6.66
N GLU A 54 -6.20 -13.61 5.47
CA GLU A 54 -4.87 -13.54 4.84
C GLU A 54 -4.47 -12.09 4.49
N THR A 55 -5.39 -11.31 3.92
CA THR A 55 -5.18 -9.90 3.61
C THR A 55 -5.04 -9.08 4.90
N PHE A 56 -5.83 -9.38 5.92
CA PHE A 56 -5.70 -8.73 7.23
C PHE A 56 -4.40 -9.11 7.95
N ALA A 57 -3.97 -10.37 7.86
CA ALA A 57 -2.71 -10.81 8.45
C ALA A 57 -1.52 -10.07 7.82
N GLN A 58 -1.53 -9.89 6.48
CA GLN A 58 -0.54 -9.07 5.78
C GLN A 58 -0.55 -7.61 6.26
N LEU A 59 -1.75 -7.03 6.43
CA LEU A 59 -1.88 -5.67 6.97
C LEU A 59 -1.25 -5.55 8.38
N GLN A 60 -1.51 -6.52 9.26
CA GLN A 60 -0.95 -6.55 10.62
C GLN A 60 0.57 -6.79 10.64
N ASP A 61 1.07 -7.59 9.70
CA ASP A 61 2.50 -7.84 9.55
C ASP A 61 3.24 -6.59 9.07
N ILE A 62 2.72 -5.94 8.02
CA ILE A 62 3.26 -4.68 7.51
C ILE A 62 3.15 -3.59 8.56
N TYR A 63 2.04 -3.48 9.30
CA TYR A 63 1.90 -2.57 10.44
C TYR A 63 3.01 -2.77 11.47
N SER A 64 3.22 -4.02 11.88
CA SER A 64 4.26 -4.35 12.86
C SER A 64 5.65 -4.01 12.34
N ASN A 65 5.89 -4.19 11.03
CA ASN A 65 7.15 -3.82 10.40
C ASN A 65 7.33 -2.29 10.32
N LEU A 66 6.29 -1.57 9.91
CA LEU A 66 6.27 -0.11 9.78
C LEU A 66 6.55 0.57 11.13
N VAL A 67 5.95 0.09 12.23
CA VAL A 67 6.21 0.59 13.59
C VAL A 67 7.67 0.39 14.00
N LYS A 68 8.26 -0.76 13.67
CA LYS A 68 9.67 -1.04 13.95
C LYS A 68 10.58 -0.13 13.15
N LEU A 69 10.34 0.00 11.84
CA LEU A 69 11.09 0.89 10.94
C LEU A 69 10.98 2.34 11.37
N HIS A 70 9.77 2.83 11.66
CA HIS A 70 9.55 4.18 12.20
C HIS A 70 10.39 4.43 13.45
N THR A 71 10.32 3.51 14.42
CA THR A 71 11.11 3.65 15.66
C THR A 71 12.60 3.60 15.38
N THR A 72 13.05 2.72 14.49
CA THR A 72 14.47 2.55 14.14
C THR A 72 15.03 3.80 13.46
N VAL A 73 14.31 4.35 12.48
CA VAL A 73 14.70 5.58 11.78
C VAL A 73 14.64 6.76 12.75
N ALA A 74 13.59 6.87 13.57
CA ALA A 74 13.48 7.93 14.57
C ALA A 74 14.64 7.89 15.58
N ASP A 75 14.99 6.70 16.07
CA ASP A 75 16.11 6.50 17.00
C ASP A 75 17.44 6.85 16.32
N ALA A 76 17.66 6.40 15.08
CA ALA A 76 18.87 6.69 14.33
C ALA A 76 19.00 8.18 13.98
N VAL A 77 17.89 8.87 13.68
CA VAL A 77 17.85 10.33 13.54
C VAL A 77 18.19 11.02 14.87
N ASN A 78 17.62 10.57 15.97
CA ASN A 78 17.85 11.16 17.29
C ASN A 78 19.26 10.89 17.84
N ASP A 79 19.85 9.75 17.50
CA ASP A 79 21.25 9.39 17.79
C ASP A 79 22.25 10.11 16.86
N GLY A 80 21.77 10.74 15.77
CA GLY A 80 22.59 11.43 14.78
C GLY A 80 23.30 10.49 13.81
N THR A 81 22.87 9.23 13.74
CA THR A 81 23.35 8.24 12.76
C THR A 81 22.78 8.53 11.35
N ILE A 82 21.55 9.05 11.27
CA ILE A 82 20.90 9.48 10.02
C ILE A 82 20.64 10.99 10.09
N GLU A 83 20.86 11.73 9.00
CA GLU A 83 20.48 13.15 8.92
C GLU A 83 18.95 13.29 8.85
N ALA A 84 18.39 14.18 9.68
CA ALA A 84 16.97 14.50 9.71
C ALA A 84 16.56 15.38 8.52
N ASP A 85 16.73 14.88 7.30
CA ASP A 85 16.35 15.61 6.10
C ASP A 85 14.83 15.73 5.98
N ALA A 86 14.37 16.70 5.20
CA ALA A 86 12.93 16.93 4.99
C ALA A 86 12.22 15.67 4.50
N GLU A 87 12.87 14.86 3.66
CA GLU A 87 12.35 13.58 3.16
C GLU A 87 12.24 12.52 4.26
N THR A 88 13.28 12.35 5.09
CA THR A 88 13.27 11.42 6.24
C THR A 88 12.19 11.79 7.25
N VAL A 89 12.09 13.07 7.59
CA VAL A 89 11.07 13.57 8.52
C VAL A 89 9.68 13.42 7.92
N ASP A 90 9.49 13.67 6.63
CA ASP A 90 8.20 13.48 5.95
C ASP A 90 7.78 12.00 5.95
N LEU A 91 8.70 11.09 5.60
CA LEU A 91 8.48 9.64 5.68
C LEU A 91 8.13 9.18 7.09
N LEU A 92 8.84 9.66 8.11
CA LEU A 92 8.53 9.39 9.52
C LEU A 92 7.11 9.85 9.89
N ASN A 93 6.70 11.06 9.46
CA ASN A 93 5.35 11.55 9.72
C ASN A 93 4.30 10.73 8.96
N GLN A 94 4.53 10.39 7.69
CA GLN A 94 3.64 9.52 6.91
C GLN A 94 3.49 8.14 7.58
N ALA A 95 4.59 7.54 8.04
CA ALA A 95 4.55 6.29 8.77
C ALA A 95 3.75 6.42 10.07
N ALA A 96 3.98 7.48 10.85
CA ALA A 96 3.26 7.72 12.09
C ALA A 96 1.75 7.92 11.86
N ASP A 97 1.38 8.65 10.82
CA ASP A 97 -0.02 8.90 10.45
C ASP A 97 -0.71 7.59 10.06
N VAL A 98 -0.06 6.79 9.20
CA VAL A 98 -0.62 5.50 8.76
C VAL A 98 -0.65 4.48 9.90
N ILE A 99 0.36 4.43 10.76
CA ILE A 99 0.35 3.60 11.98
C ILE A 99 -0.84 3.98 12.87
N LYS A 100 -1.08 5.28 13.07
CA LYS A 100 -2.19 5.74 13.89
C LYS A 100 -3.54 5.38 13.27
N GLU A 101 -3.66 5.54 11.96
CA GLU A 101 -4.88 5.19 11.23
C GLU A 101 -5.14 3.68 11.27
N ILE A 102 -4.09 2.85 11.13
CA ILE A 102 -4.17 1.38 11.22
C ILE A 102 -4.48 0.88 12.63
N GLY A 103 -3.83 1.46 13.64
CA GLY A 103 -4.02 1.02 15.02
C GLY A 103 -5.46 1.22 15.53
N GLU A 104 -6.25 2.04 14.83
CA GLU A 104 -7.65 2.33 15.15
C GLU A 104 -8.68 1.66 14.22
N ILE A 105 -8.26 0.92 13.19
CA ILE A 105 -9.15 0.25 12.22
C ILE A 105 -9.23 -1.25 12.48
N GLU A 106 -10.44 -1.77 12.30
CA GLU A 106 -10.78 -3.18 12.42
C GLU A 106 -11.13 -3.77 11.05
N GLN A 107 -11.14 -5.10 10.90
CA GLN A 107 -11.55 -5.75 9.64
C GLN A 107 -12.93 -5.30 9.15
N THR A 108 -13.80 -4.89 10.06
CA THR A 108 -15.16 -4.40 9.76
C THR A 108 -15.21 -2.94 9.32
N ASP A 109 -14.11 -2.19 9.44
CA ASP A 109 -14.03 -0.81 8.97
C ASP A 109 -13.79 -0.72 7.47
N PHE A 110 -13.25 -1.76 6.85
CA PHE A 110 -13.11 -1.85 5.39
C PHE A 110 -14.47 -2.01 4.73
N THR A 111 -14.65 -1.29 3.62
CA THR A 111 -15.85 -1.46 2.79
C THR A 111 -15.65 -2.48 1.69
N ASP A 112 -14.43 -2.61 1.18
CA ASP A 112 -14.05 -3.50 0.10
C ASP A 112 -12.60 -3.99 0.28
N GLU A 113 -12.26 -5.11 -0.34
CA GLU A 113 -10.89 -5.68 -0.29
C GLU A 113 -9.84 -4.73 -0.89
N ASP A 114 -10.19 -4.03 -1.96
CA ASP A 114 -9.31 -3.06 -2.62
C ASP A 114 -8.87 -1.93 -1.69
N GLU A 115 -9.68 -1.56 -0.70
CA GLU A 115 -9.35 -0.53 0.30
C GLU A 115 -8.25 -1.03 1.24
N ALA A 116 -8.35 -2.28 1.68
CA ALA A 116 -7.31 -2.92 2.48
C ALA A 116 -6.02 -3.11 1.67
N LEU A 117 -6.11 -3.56 0.41
CA LEU A 117 -4.94 -3.73 -0.45
C LEU A 117 -4.23 -2.41 -0.75
N GLN A 118 -4.97 -1.32 -0.98
CA GLN A 118 -4.37 0.01 -1.14
C GLN A 118 -3.65 0.48 0.11
N LEU A 119 -4.19 0.15 1.28
CA LEU A 119 -3.57 0.48 2.56
C LEU A 119 -2.30 -0.35 2.81
N VAL A 120 -2.35 -1.66 2.56
CA VAL A 120 -1.19 -2.58 2.54
C VAL A 120 -0.09 -2.04 1.63
N ASP A 121 -0.42 -1.70 0.38
CA ASP A 121 0.54 -1.17 -0.60
C ASP A 121 1.13 0.18 -0.16
N SER A 122 0.30 1.09 0.36
CA SER A 122 0.76 2.38 0.88
C SER A 122 1.72 2.19 2.06
N MET A 123 1.39 1.31 3.00
CA MET A 123 2.26 1.00 4.12
C MET A 123 3.56 0.34 3.70
N SER A 124 3.51 -0.59 2.74
CA SER A 124 4.72 -1.23 2.21
C SER A 124 5.65 -0.19 1.63
N LYS A 125 5.14 0.73 0.81
CA LYS A 125 5.94 1.82 0.21
C LYS A 125 6.58 2.72 1.27
N ILE A 126 5.84 3.06 2.33
CA ILE A 126 6.38 3.87 3.41
C ILE A 126 7.44 3.08 4.19
N ALA A 127 7.20 1.80 4.48
CA ALA A 127 8.17 0.92 5.12
C ALA A 127 9.46 0.79 4.30
N ASP A 128 9.34 0.61 2.98
CA ASP A 128 10.46 0.54 2.05
C ASP A 128 11.23 1.87 2.01
N GLY A 129 10.52 3.00 1.99
CA GLY A 129 11.12 4.33 2.07
C GLY A 129 11.89 4.55 3.38
N LEU A 130 11.33 4.11 4.52
CA LEU A 130 12.03 4.16 5.80
C LEU A 130 13.23 3.22 5.85
N ALA A 131 13.15 2.02 5.27
CA ALA A 131 14.25 1.08 5.22
C ALA A 131 15.43 1.63 4.40
N ALA A 132 15.12 2.24 3.25
CA ALA A 132 16.09 2.93 2.42
C ALA A 132 16.79 4.08 3.18
N VAL A 133 16.01 4.90 3.91
CA VAL A 133 16.55 5.96 4.77
C VAL A 133 17.42 5.37 5.91
N ALA A 134 17.00 4.25 6.49
CA ALA A 134 17.75 3.55 7.54
C ALA A 134 19.11 3.01 7.06
N GLY A 135 19.40 3.05 5.75
CA GLY A 135 20.54 2.38 5.15
C GLY A 135 20.44 0.86 5.24
N VAL A 136 19.24 0.35 5.52
CA VAL A 136 18.93 -1.07 5.42
C VAL A 136 18.58 -1.30 3.95
N ASP A 137 19.59 -1.71 3.18
CA ASP A 137 19.41 -2.11 1.79
C ASP A 137 18.22 -3.08 1.71
N ALA A 138 17.18 -2.72 0.96
CA ALA A 138 16.06 -3.61 0.68
C ALA A 138 16.57 -4.68 -0.30
N GLU A 139 17.24 -5.72 0.22
CA GLU A 139 17.70 -6.86 -0.56
C GLU A 139 16.55 -7.68 -1.17
#